data_AF-A0A7S3MZZ4-F1
#
_entry.id   AF-A0A7S3MZZ4-F1
#
_cell.length_a   1.000
_cell.length_b   1.000
_cell.length_c   1.000
_cell.angle_alpha   90.00
_cell.angle_beta   90.00
_cell.angle_gamma   90.00
#
_symmetry.space_group_name_H-M   'P 1'
#
loop_
_entity.id
_entity.type
_entity.pdbx_description
1 polymer ?
#
loop_
_entity_poly.entity_id
_entity_poly.type
_entity_poly.pdbx_seq_one_letter_code
_entity_poly.pdbx_strand_id
1 'polypeptide(L)'
;MWSLEDFETDPDVQAIVQKAIDNPTSYVVKPQKEGGGNNFYDDDAKALLEKFRAVDTSEDEKQRMKQYMIMERIYPPFIKAWMLRDGDLFDLKSLSEIGLYSSIFVDTGKIDQVPAKMLCDDKMGTLMRTKGSHSNEGGVNTGFSVIDHPILYIEETGKVQETIKSNVEQL
;
A
#
# COMPACT_ATOMS: atom_id res chain seq x y z
N MET A 1 -0.77 -4.53 -10.44
CA MET A 1 -0.99 -5.49 -9.34
C MET A 1 -1.49 -6.76 -9.99
N TRP A 2 -0.96 -7.91 -9.58
CA TRP A 2 -1.07 -9.16 -10.32
C TRP A 2 -1.47 -10.29 -9.38
N SER A 3 -2.57 -10.99 -9.68
CA SER A 3 -3.05 -12.12 -8.88
C SER A 3 -2.24 -13.38 -9.18
N LEU A 4 -1.88 -14.16 -8.16
CA LEU A 4 -1.29 -15.48 -8.40
C LEU A 4 -2.30 -16.51 -8.93
N GLU A 5 -3.59 -16.22 -8.84
CA GLU A 5 -4.66 -17.03 -9.45
C GLU A 5 -4.50 -17.17 -10.96
N ASP A 6 -4.02 -16.11 -11.61
CA ASP A 6 -3.86 -16.02 -13.07
C ASP A 6 -2.49 -16.55 -13.55
N PHE A 7 -1.68 -17.15 -12.68
CA PHE A 7 -0.31 -17.55 -13.02
C PHE A 7 -0.22 -18.54 -14.19
N GLU A 8 -1.14 -19.50 -14.29
CA GLU A 8 -1.13 -20.49 -15.38
C GLU A 8 -1.73 -19.95 -16.68
N THR A 9 -2.55 -18.89 -16.61
CA THR A 9 -3.32 -18.36 -17.75
C THR A 9 -2.75 -17.07 -18.34
N ASP A 10 -2.00 -16.30 -17.55
CA ASP A 10 -1.47 -14.99 -17.93
C ASP A 10 0.08 -14.96 -17.94
N PRO A 11 0.71 -14.87 -19.13
CA PRO A 11 2.17 -14.72 -19.26
C PRO A 11 2.75 -13.50 -18.54
N ASP A 12 2.00 -12.42 -18.39
CA ASP A 12 2.47 -11.22 -17.68
C ASP A 12 2.61 -11.49 -16.18
N VAL A 13 1.73 -12.33 -15.62
CA VAL A 13 1.83 -12.79 -14.22
C VAL A 13 3.04 -13.71 -14.05
N GLN A 14 3.33 -14.58 -15.02
CA GLN A 14 4.55 -15.40 -14.97
C GLN A 14 5.81 -14.53 -14.98
N ALA A 15 5.84 -13.52 -15.84
CA ALA A 15 6.94 -12.57 -15.92
C ALA A 15 7.10 -11.75 -14.64
N ILE A 16 6.00 -11.30 -14.01
CA ILE A 16 6.09 -10.52 -12.78
C ILE A 16 6.52 -11.37 -11.58
N VAL A 17 6.10 -12.63 -11.50
CA VAL A 17 6.59 -13.57 -10.47
C VAL A 17 8.10 -13.73 -10.59
N GLN A 18 8.63 -13.93 -11.79
CA GLN A 18 10.08 -14.03 -11.99
C GLN A 18 10.78 -12.72 -11.61
N LYS A 19 10.29 -11.55 -12.05
CA LYS A 19 10.87 -10.25 -11.68
C LYS A 19 10.87 -10.01 -10.17
N ALA A 20 9.83 -10.43 -9.47
CA ALA A 20 9.72 -10.29 -8.02
C ALA A 20 10.66 -11.23 -7.26
N ILE A 21 10.95 -12.43 -7.79
CA ILE A 21 12.00 -13.31 -7.24
C ILE A 21 13.39 -12.71 -7.46
N ASP A 22 13.64 -12.14 -8.63
CA ASP A 22 14.95 -11.57 -8.99
C ASP A 22 15.23 -10.24 -8.27
N ASN A 23 14.19 -9.43 -8.01
CA ASN A 23 14.29 -8.11 -7.39
C ASN A 23 13.28 -7.95 -6.24
N PRO A 24 13.41 -8.72 -5.15
CA PRO A 24 12.38 -8.82 -4.12
C PRO A 24 12.10 -7.51 -3.38
N THR A 25 13.08 -6.62 -3.28
CA THR A 25 12.88 -5.30 -2.68
C THR A 25 11.90 -4.44 -3.48
N SER A 26 11.79 -4.66 -4.80
CA SER A 26 10.92 -3.85 -5.68
C SER A 26 9.45 -4.26 -5.64
N TYR A 27 9.11 -5.31 -4.90
CA TYR A 27 7.75 -5.86 -4.87
C TYR A 27 7.31 -6.18 -3.44
N VAL A 28 6.00 -6.30 -3.25
CA VAL A 28 5.36 -6.75 -2.01
C VAL A 28 4.34 -7.81 -2.39
N VAL A 29 4.34 -8.94 -1.68
CA VAL A 29 3.30 -9.97 -1.82
C VAL A 29 2.27 -9.76 -0.73
N LYS A 30 1.00 -9.67 -1.12
CA LYS A 30 -0.11 -9.35 -0.23
C LYS A 30 -1.14 -10.47 -0.20
N PRO A 31 -1.57 -10.94 0.99
CA PRO A 31 -2.75 -11.77 1.11
C PRO A 31 -4.04 -10.94 1.08
N GLN A 32 -5.19 -11.60 0.85
CA GLN A 32 -6.52 -10.99 1.01
C GLN A 32 -6.87 -10.82 2.50
N LYS A 33 -6.10 -10.01 3.22
CA LYS A 33 -6.33 -9.67 4.63
C LYS A 33 -6.22 -8.17 4.85
N GLU A 34 -7.06 -7.66 5.75
CA GLU A 34 -7.06 -6.27 6.19
C GLU A 34 -6.37 -6.10 7.56
N GLY A 35 -6.16 -4.85 7.99
CA GLY A 35 -5.67 -4.54 9.33
C GLY A 35 -4.15 -4.40 9.51
N GLY A 36 -3.37 -4.53 8.43
CA GLY A 36 -1.90 -4.44 8.47
C GLY A 36 -1.23 -5.70 9.02
N GLY A 37 0.09 -5.83 8.90
CA GLY A 37 0.87 -6.94 9.47
C GLY A 37 0.89 -8.24 8.67
N ASN A 38 0.29 -8.27 7.48
CA ASN A 38 0.10 -9.51 6.72
C ASN A 38 0.93 -9.60 5.43
N ASN A 39 1.64 -8.52 5.06
CA ASN A 39 2.38 -8.47 3.80
C ASN A 39 3.73 -9.17 3.93
N PHE A 40 4.21 -9.74 2.83
CA PHE A 40 5.55 -10.29 2.72
C PHE A 40 6.42 -9.31 1.93
N TYR A 41 7.59 -9.00 2.48
CA TYR A 41 8.55 -8.05 1.92
C TYR A 41 9.89 -8.75 1.68
N ASP A 42 10.67 -8.22 0.75
CA ASP A 42 12.09 -8.56 0.60
C ASP A 42 12.28 -10.10 0.52
N ASP A 43 13.16 -10.70 1.32
CA ASP A 43 13.45 -12.13 1.27
C ASP A 43 12.22 -13.03 1.57
N ASP A 44 11.27 -12.57 2.39
CA ASP A 44 10.04 -13.34 2.67
C ASP A 44 9.14 -13.41 1.43
N ALA A 45 9.06 -12.31 0.67
CA ALA A 45 8.34 -12.29 -0.60
C ALA A 45 9.00 -13.24 -1.61
N LYS A 46 10.34 -13.21 -1.69
CA LYS A 46 11.10 -14.11 -2.56
C LYS A 46 10.85 -15.57 -2.21
N ALA A 47 11.04 -15.95 -0.95
CA ALA A 47 10.89 -17.33 -0.48
C ALA A 47 9.47 -17.85 -0.73
N LEU A 48 8.46 -17.01 -0.53
CA LEU A 48 7.07 -17.35 -0.83
C LEU A 48 6.86 -17.63 -2.32
N LEU A 49 7.38 -16.78 -3.22
CA LEU A 49 7.23 -16.96 -4.67
C LEU A 49 8.05 -18.14 -5.21
N GLU A 50 9.24 -18.39 -4.65
CA GLU A 50 10.03 -19.58 -4.96
C GLU A 50 9.29 -20.85 -4.54
N LYS A 51 8.71 -20.87 -3.34
CA LYS A 51 7.86 -21.96 -2.89
C LYS A 51 6.67 -22.16 -3.81
N PHE A 52 5.99 -21.09 -4.23
CA PHE A 52 4.87 -21.20 -5.18
C PHE A 52 5.26 -21.91 -6.48
N ARG A 53 6.47 -21.66 -6.99
CA ARG A 53 6.97 -22.26 -8.24
C ARG A 53 7.59 -23.65 -8.09
N ALA A 54 7.98 -24.03 -6.88
CA ALA A 54 8.70 -25.27 -6.67
C ALA A 54 7.86 -26.49 -7.08
N VAL A 55 8.54 -27.50 -7.62
CA VAL A 55 7.91 -28.72 -8.15
C VAL A 55 7.39 -29.60 -7.01
N ASP A 56 8.03 -29.54 -5.85
CA ASP A 56 7.70 -30.28 -4.64
C ASP A 56 6.59 -29.63 -3.78
N THR A 57 6.21 -28.39 -4.07
CA THR A 57 5.05 -27.76 -3.43
C THR A 57 3.76 -28.44 -3.86
N SER A 58 2.98 -28.90 -2.88
CA SER A 58 1.72 -29.60 -3.11
C SER A 58 0.68 -28.74 -3.83
N GLU A 59 -0.22 -29.37 -4.59
CA GLU A 59 -1.27 -28.65 -5.32
C GLU A 59 -2.19 -27.88 -4.34
N ASP A 60 -2.56 -28.49 -3.22
CA ASP A 60 -3.37 -27.83 -2.18
C ASP A 60 -2.69 -26.57 -1.62
N GLU A 61 -1.36 -26.57 -1.48
CA GLU A 61 -0.62 -25.37 -1.08
C GLU A 61 -0.63 -24.30 -2.16
N LYS A 62 -0.40 -24.67 -3.43
CA LYS A 62 -0.45 -23.73 -4.56
C LYS A 62 -1.83 -23.08 -4.65
N GLN A 63 -2.91 -23.86 -4.53
CA GLN A 63 -4.28 -23.35 -4.52
C GLN A 63 -4.51 -22.35 -3.38
N ARG A 64 -3.98 -22.60 -2.17
CA ARG A 64 -4.05 -21.62 -1.07
C ARG A 64 -3.25 -20.34 -1.37
N MET A 65 -2.15 -20.42 -2.12
CA MET A 65 -1.31 -19.27 -2.45
C MET A 65 -1.90 -18.41 -3.58
N LYS A 66 -2.84 -18.94 -4.39
CA LYS A 66 -3.52 -18.18 -5.46
C LYS A 66 -4.29 -16.97 -4.97
N GLN A 67 -4.67 -16.93 -3.69
CA GLN A 67 -5.28 -15.74 -3.07
C GLN A 67 -4.30 -14.56 -2.94
N TYR A 68 -3.00 -14.79 -3.10
CA TYR A 68 -1.99 -13.74 -2.96
C TYR A 68 -1.85 -12.92 -4.24
N MET A 69 -1.43 -11.68 -4.07
CA MET A 69 -1.17 -10.75 -5.17
C MET A 69 0.21 -10.11 -5.04
N ILE A 70 0.85 -9.88 -6.17
CA ILE A 70 2.09 -9.13 -6.28
C ILE A 70 1.75 -7.67 -6.58
N MET A 71 2.37 -6.76 -5.85
CA MET A 71 2.29 -5.33 -6.08
C MET A 71 3.69 -4.76 -6.18
N GLU A 72 3.92 -3.86 -7.12
CA GLU A 72 5.14 -3.06 -7.14
C GLU A 72 5.23 -2.20 -5.87
N ARG A 73 6.40 -2.19 -5.25
CA ARG A 73 6.63 -1.42 -4.04
C ARG A 73 6.72 0.06 -4.40
N ILE A 74 5.89 0.87 -3.76
CA ILE A 74 5.94 2.32 -3.92
C ILE A 74 7.07 2.87 -3.04
N TYR A 75 7.96 3.66 -3.64
CA TYR A 75 9.07 4.34 -2.96
C TYR A 75 8.80 5.84 -2.88
N PRO A 76 8.02 6.31 -1.89
CA PRO A 76 7.82 7.74 -1.69
C PRO A 76 9.15 8.40 -1.27
N PRO A 77 9.29 9.71 -1.50
CA PRO A 77 10.39 10.46 -0.92
C PRO A 77 10.33 10.36 0.61
N PHE A 78 11.50 10.29 1.21
CA PHE A 78 11.60 10.31 2.65
C PHE A 78 11.73 11.75 3.14
N ILE A 79 10.99 12.08 4.18
CA ILE A 79 10.98 13.41 4.80
C ILE A 79 11.43 13.27 6.25
N LYS A 80 12.18 14.25 6.76
CA LYS A 80 12.53 14.27 8.17
C LYS A 80 11.30 14.64 8.99
N ALA A 81 10.95 13.85 10.00
CA ALA A 81 9.79 14.12 10.86
C ALA A 81 10.11 13.87 12.33
N TRP A 82 9.46 14.64 13.19
CA TRP A 82 9.42 14.37 14.63
C TRP A 82 8.12 13.61 14.96
N MET A 83 8.26 12.39 15.48
CA MET A 83 7.14 11.53 15.84
C MET A 83 7.00 11.49 17.35
N LEU A 84 5.87 11.94 17.90
CA LEU A 84 5.56 11.81 19.32
C LEU A 84 4.81 10.48 19.55
N ARG A 85 5.34 9.63 20.41
CA ARG A 85 4.73 8.34 20.79
C ARG A 85 5.01 8.04 22.26
N ASP A 86 3.97 7.69 23.00
CA ASP A 86 4.06 7.33 24.43
C ASP A 86 4.78 8.40 25.29
N GLY A 87 4.70 9.66 24.88
CA GLY A 87 5.36 10.80 25.55
C GLY A 87 6.79 11.07 25.09
N ASP A 88 7.37 10.19 24.27
CA ASP A 88 8.71 10.32 23.72
C ASP A 88 8.70 10.89 22.30
N LEU A 89 9.66 11.78 22.03
CA LEU A 89 9.83 12.40 20.72
C LEU A 89 10.98 11.74 19.95
N PHE A 90 10.68 11.22 18.76
CA PHE A 90 11.63 10.53 17.90
C PHE A 90 11.92 11.38 16.66
N ASP A 91 13.19 11.71 16.44
CA ASP A 91 13.67 12.35 15.20
C ASP A 91 14.08 11.26 14.20
N LEU A 92 13.27 11.07 13.15
CA LEU A 92 13.43 9.97 12.21
C LEU A 92 13.23 10.44 10.77
N LYS A 93 13.90 9.73 9.86
CA LYS A 93 13.54 9.70 8.45
C LYS A 93 12.22 8.95 8.31
N SER A 94 11.22 9.56 7.68
CA SER A 94 9.86 9.05 7.63
C SER A 94 9.32 9.05 6.20
N LEU A 95 8.20 8.36 6.02
CA LEU A 95 7.37 8.42 4.83
C LEU A 95 5.91 8.50 5.24
N SER A 96 5.08 9.01 4.34
CA SER A 96 3.68 9.24 4.62
C SER A 96 2.77 8.57 3.60
N GLU A 97 1.61 8.15 4.06
CA GLU A 97 0.53 7.59 3.28
C GLU A 97 -0.73 8.44 3.49
N ILE A 98 -1.33 8.92 2.41
CA ILE A 98 -2.55 9.72 2.44
C ILE A 98 -3.76 8.87 2.05
N GLY A 99 -4.72 8.76 2.97
CA GLY A 99 -6.04 8.20 2.72
C GLY A 99 -7.02 9.29 2.33
N LEU A 100 -7.84 9.03 1.31
CA LEU A 100 -8.95 9.88 0.89
C LEU A 100 -10.25 9.15 1.22
N TYR A 101 -11.14 9.78 1.98
CA TYR A 101 -12.44 9.22 2.28
C TYR A 101 -13.48 9.78 1.33
N SER A 102 -14.33 8.90 0.80
CA SER A 102 -15.52 9.25 0.04
C SER A 102 -16.71 8.39 0.49
N SER A 103 -17.92 8.89 0.26
CA SER A 103 -19.15 8.12 0.43
C SER A 103 -19.88 8.05 -0.90
N ILE A 104 -20.25 6.84 -1.28
CA ILE A 104 -20.99 6.57 -2.51
C ILE A 104 -22.27 5.83 -2.13
N PHE A 105 -23.41 6.36 -2.54
CA PHE A 105 -24.70 5.70 -2.41
C PHE A 105 -25.27 5.41 -3.79
N VAL A 106 -25.54 4.13 -4.06
CA VAL A 106 -26.09 3.67 -5.34
C VAL A 106 -27.42 2.99 -5.07
N ASP A 107 -28.48 3.46 -5.72
CA ASP A 107 -29.70 2.68 -5.88
C ASP A 107 -29.46 1.70 -7.03
N THR A 108 -29.37 0.41 -6.73
CA THR A 108 -29.11 -0.62 -7.76
C THR A 108 -30.32 -0.86 -8.66
N GLY A 109 -31.48 -0.29 -8.35
CA GLY A 109 -32.74 -0.59 -9.02
C GLY A 109 -33.16 -2.05 -8.83
N LYS A 110 -34.17 -2.47 -9.61
CA LYS A 110 -34.48 -3.90 -9.80
C LYS A 110 -33.68 -4.40 -11.00
N ILE A 111 -33.02 -5.54 -10.82
CA ILE A 111 -32.31 -6.27 -11.90
C ILE A 111 -33.24 -6.34 -13.14
N ASP A 112 -32.70 -5.93 -14.29
CA ASP A 112 -33.34 -5.92 -15.61
C ASP A 112 -34.54 -4.98 -15.82
N GLN A 113 -34.86 -4.09 -14.87
CA GLN A 113 -36.02 -3.18 -15.00
C GLN A 113 -35.65 -1.71 -14.83
N VAL A 114 -34.78 -1.38 -13.89
CA VAL A 114 -34.36 0.00 -13.62
C VAL A 114 -32.84 0.02 -13.55
N PRO A 115 -32.15 0.87 -14.33
CA PRO A 115 -30.71 0.98 -14.27
C PRO A 115 -30.29 1.48 -12.89
N ALA A 116 -29.12 1.03 -12.44
CA ALA A 116 -28.53 1.55 -11.23
C ALA A 116 -28.36 3.07 -11.33
N LYS A 117 -28.69 3.78 -10.25
CA LYS A 117 -28.63 5.24 -10.15
C LYS A 117 -27.73 5.64 -9.00
N MET A 118 -26.73 6.47 -9.30
CA MET A 118 -25.94 7.15 -8.28
C MET A 118 -26.82 8.16 -7.54
N LEU A 119 -26.93 8.02 -6.22
CA LEU A 119 -27.67 8.94 -5.35
C LEU A 119 -26.75 9.98 -4.71
N CYS A 120 -25.51 9.60 -4.38
CA CYS A 120 -24.51 10.45 -3.75
C CYS A 120 -23.11 9.95 -4.11
N ASP A 121 -22.20 10.88 -4.35
CA ASP A 121 -20.76 10.70 -4.56
C ASP A 121 -20.05 11.90 -3.92
N ASP A 122 -19.79 11.80 -2.62
CA ASP A 122 -19.29 12.90 -1.80
C ASP A 122 -17.89 12.60 -1.28
N LYS A 123 -17.04 13.63 -1.23
CA LYS A 123 -15.69 13.58 -0.67
C LYS A 123 -15.77 13.94 0.82
N MET A 124 -15.31 13.04 1.68
CA MET A 124 -15.48 13.12 3.13
C MET A 124 -14.22 13.55 3.90
N GLY A 125 -13.11 13.79 3.20
CA GLY A 125 -11.88 14.33 3.78
C GLY A 125 -10.70 13.40 3.62
N THR A 126 -9.68 13.60 4.46
CA THR A 126 -8.39 12.90 4.35
C THR A 126 -7.87 12.45 5.71
N LEU A 127 -7.04 11.41 5.69
CA LEU A 127 -6.22 11.00 6.83
C LEU A 127 -4.81 10.71 6.33
N MET A 128 -3.83 11.46 6.82
CA MET A 128 -2.43 11.15 6.57
C MET A 128 -1.86 10.34 7.74
N ARG A 129 -1.10 9.31 7.42
CA ARG A 129 -0.38 8.49 8.39
C ARG A 129 1.10 8.56 8.04
N THR A 130 1.94 8.76 9.04
CA THR A 130 3.40 8.85 8.85
C THR A 130 4.10 7.78 9.67
N LYS A 131 5.07 7.11 9.06
CA LYS A 131 5.87 6.05 9.71
C LYS A 131 7.35 6.27 9.47
N GLY A 132 8.17 5.74 10.38
CA GLY A 132 9.62 5.71 10.18
C GLY A 132 10.01 4.87 8.95
N SER A 133 11.03 5.31 8.23
CA SER A 133 11.49 4.66 6.98
C SER A 133 12.03 3.23 7.18
N HIS A 134 12.36 2.86 8.41
CA HIS A 134 12.83 1.54 8.79
C HIS A 134 11.70 0.52 8.97
N SER A 135 10.43 0.95 8.95
CA SER A 135 9.28 0.08 9.21
C SER A 135 8.56 -0.31 7.92
N ASN A 136 8.54 -1.61 7.63
CA ASN A 136 7.75 -2.16 6.53
C ASN A 136 6.24 -2.13 6.86
N GLU A 137 5.88 -2.25 8.14
CA GLU A 137 4.49 -2.21 8.58
C GLU A 137 3.94 -0.80 8.76
N GLY A 138 2.61 -0.72 8.71
CA GLY A 138 1.86 0.50 8.97
C GLY A 138 0.81 0.27 10.04
N GLY A 139 0.07 1.32 10.34
CA GLY A 139 -1.04 1.25 11.29
C GLY A 139 -0.76 2.04 12.56
N VAL A 140 -1.75 2.82 12.95
CA VAL A 140 -1.68 3.69 14.12
C VAL A 140 -1.94 2.86 15.38
N ASN A 141 -2.99 2.05 15.38
CA ASN A 141 -3.36 1.21 16.53
C ASN A 141 -2.36 0.08 16.82
N THR A 142 -1.57 -0.33 15.83
CA THR A 142 -0.49 -1.32 15.98
C THR A 142 0.83 -0.67 16.44
N GLY A 143 0.88 0.66 16.51
CA GLY A 143 2.05 1.40 16.97
C GLY A 143 3.15 1.60 15.93
N PHE A 144 2.91 1.31 14.64
CA PHE A 144 3.93 1.53 13.59
C PHE A 144 3.92 2.96 13.04
N SER A 145 2.78 3.64 13.07
CA SER A 145 2.57 4.96 12.47
C SER A 145 1.98 5.97 13.47
N VAL A 146 2.14 7.26 13.18
CA VAL A 146 1.40 8.35 13.83
C VAL A 146 0.39 8.96 12.86
N ILE A 147 -0.61 9.65 13.40
CA ILE A 147 -1.52 10.49 12.62
C ILE A 147 -0.77 11.76 12.23
N ASP A 148 -0.97 12.21 10.99
CA ASP A 148 -0.30 13.38 10.44
C ASP A 148 -1.29 14.25 9.64
N HIS A 149 -0.84 15.42 9.19
CA HIS A 149 -1.61 16.34 8.35
C HIS A 149 -0.82 16.76 7.11
N PRO A 150 -1.41 16.71 5.91
CA PRO A 150 -0.71 17.14 4.71
C PRO A 150 -0.53 18.66 4.71
N ILE A 151 0.70 19.11 4.47
CA ILE A 151 0.99 20.51 4.19
C ILE A 151 1.15 20.66 2.68
N LEU A 152 0.26 21.44 2.06
CA LEU A 152 0.36 21.75 0.64
C LEU A 152 1.37 22.90 0.47
N TYR A 153 2.35 22.71 -0.41
CA TYR A 153 3.26 23.78 -0.81
C TYR A 153 3.62 23.60 -2.30
N ILE A 154 4.02 24.69 -2.94
CA ILE A 154 4.41 24.70 -4.35
C ILE A 154 5.94 24.65 -4.42
N GLU A 155 6.48 23.69 -5.17
CA GLU A 155 7.91 23.56 -5.45
C GLU A 155 8.17 23.63 -6.95
N GLU A 156 8.71 24.77 -7.39
CA GLU A 156 8.93 25.08 -8.81
C GLU A 156 9.93 24.14 -9.49
N THR A 157 10.83 23.51 -8.74
CA THR A 157 11.84 22.60 -9.31
C THR A 157 11.32 21.19 -9.57
N GLY A 158 10.10 20.86 -9.15
CA GLY A 158 9.53 19.50 -9.24
C GLY A 158 10.27 18.44 -8.41
N LYS A 159 11.09 18.86 -7.43
CA LYS A 159 11.86 17.97 -6.55
C LYS A 159 11.46 18.19 -5.11
N VAL A 160 10.96 17.15 -4.44
CA VAL A 160 10.61 17.22 -3.02
C VAL A 160 11.88 17.51 -2.20
N GLN A 161 11.87 18.63 -1.49
CA GLN A 161 12.95 19.02 -0.59
C GLN A 161 12.76 18.30 0.77
N GLU A 162 13.86 17.99 1.46
CA GLU A 162 13.80 17.38 2.80
C GLU A 162 13.28 18.36 3.88
N THR A 163 13.16 19.64 3.53
CA THR A 163 12.66 20.69 4.42
C THR A 163 11.65 21.53 3.66
N ILE A 164 10.50 21.79 4.28
CA ILE A 164 9.49 22.69 3.73
C ILE A 164 10.01 24.12 3.91
N LYS A 165 10.10 24.90 2.81
CA LYS A 165 10.49 26.32 2.86
C LYS A 165 9.47 27.11 3.68
N SER A 166 9.87 28.23 4.27
CA SER A 166 9.05 29.10 5.15
C SER A 166 7.75 29.66 4.54
N ASN A 167 7.44 29.35 3.29
CA ASN A 167 6.33 29.93 2.53
C ASN A 167 5.09 29.02 2.54
N VAL A 168 4.90 28.25 3.61
CA VAL A 168 3.66 27.50 3.83
C VAL A 168 2.58 28.51 4.18
N GLU A 169 1.78 28.87 3.19
CA GLU A 169 0.53 29.57 3.47
C GLU A 169 -0.40 28.58 4.19
N GLN A 170 -0.81 28.91 5.41
CA GLN A 170 -1.95 28.24 6.03
C GLN A 170 -3.17 28.47 5.14
N LEU A 171 -3.81 27.38 4.71
CA LEU A 171 -5.14 27.42 4.11
C LEU A 171 -6.16 27.97 5.12
#